data_AF-A0A962YM65-F1
#
_entry.id   AF-A0A962YM65-F1
#
_cell.length_a   1.000
_cell.length_b   1.000
_cell.length_c   1.000
_cell.angle_alpha   90.00
_cell.angle_beta   90.00
_cell.angle_gamma   90.00
#
_symmetry.space_group_name_H-M   'P 1'
#
loop_
_entity.id
_entity.type
_entity.pdbx_description
1 polymer ?
#
loop_
_entity_poly.entity_id
_entity_poly.type
_entity_poly.pdbx_seq_one_letter_code
_entity_poly.pdbx_strand_id
1 'polypeptide(L)'
;HFTLQLVGARDRASVDKFVRQHGIAQPYAVFERELNGRPWYSLVAGDYPNRDAAVTGRARLPASLPTKDIWPRTFGSIHELLK
;
A
#
# COMPACT_ATOMS: atom_id res chain seq x y z
N HIS A 1 12.65 -7.08 3.31
CA HIS A 1 11.21 -7.22 3.03
C HIS A 1 10.67 -5.94 2.39
N PHE A 2 9.81 -6.11 1.41
CA PHE A 2 9.16 -5.11 0.58
C PHE A 2 7.65 -5.34 0.58
N THR A 3 6.90 -4.29 0.31
CA THR A 3 5.46 -4.31 0.13
C THR A 3 5.07 -3.34 -0.99
N LEU A 4 3.85 -3.42 -1.49
CA LEU A 4 3.36 -2.53 -2.54
C LEU A 4 2.37 -1.54 -1.95
N GLN A 5 2.68 -0.25 -2.03
CA GLN A 5 1.71 0.79 -1.69
C GLN A 5 0.72 0.92 -2.84
N LEU A 6 -0.56 0.63 -2.56
CA LEU A 6 -1.63 0.63 -3.54
C LEU A 6 -2.29 2.01 -3.66
N VAL A 7 -2.57 2.62 -2.52
CA VAL A 7 -3.23 3.92 -2.45
C VAL A 7 -2.85 4.62 -1.15
N GLY A 8 -2.96 5.94 -1.14
CA GLY A 8 -3.00 6.71 0.10
C GLY A 8 -4.16 7.70 0.07
N ALA A 9 -4.85 7.83 1.19
CA ALA A 9 -5.99 8.74 1.35
C ALA A 9 -5.86 9.54 2.65
N ARG A 10 -6.62 10.64 2.76
CA ARG A 10 -6.65 11.47 3.97
C ARG A 10 -7.56 10.93 5.07
N ASP A 11 -8.32 9.88 4.75
CA ASP A 11 -9.32 9.28 5.61
C ASP A 11 -9.25 7.75 5.49
N ARG A 12 -9.37 7.08 6.65
CA ARG A 12 -9.37 5.62 6.70
C ARG A 12 -10.56 5.02 5.94
N ALA A 13 -11.71 5.69 5.95
CA ALA A 13 -12.92 5.23 5.28
C ALA A 13 -12.72 5.10 3.75
N SER A 14 -12.01 6.03 3.10
CA SER A 14 -11.69 5.91 1.68
C SER A 14 -10.74 4.75 1.39
N VAL A 15 -9.78 4.48 2.28
CA VAL A 15 -8.92 3.29 2.15
C VAL A 15 -9.74 2.01 2.27
N ASP A 16 -10.62 1.91 3.27
CA ASP A 16 -11.45 0.72 3.46
C ASP A 16 -12.42 0.51 2.29
N LYS A 17 -12.99 1.60 1.75
CA LYS A 17 -13.81 1.56 0.53
C LYS A 17 -12.99 1.06 -0.66
N PHE A 18 -11.76 1.53 -0.82
CA PHE A 18 -10.86 1.09 -1.89
C PHE A 18 -10.54 -0.41 -1.79
N VAL A 19 -10.24 -0.90 -0.58
CA VAL A 19 -10.01 -2.35 -0.33
C VAL A 19 -11.21 -3.17 -0.79
N ARG A 20 -12.42 -2.75 -0.42
CA ARG A 20 -13.67 -3.45 -0.80
C ARG A 20 -13.98 -3.34 -2.29
N GLN A 21 -13.82 -2.16 -2.86
CA GLN A 21 -14.13 -1.87 -4.26
C GLN A 21 -13.22 -2.65 -5.22
N HIS A 22 -11.94 -2.78 -4.88
CA HIS A 22 -10.96 -3.48 -5.71
C HIS A 22 -10.71 -4.92 -5.28
N GLY A 23 -11.35 -5.40 -4.20
CA GLY A 23 -11.19 -6.76 -3.70
C GLY A 23 -9.75 -7.09 -3.34
N ILE A 24 -9.08 -6.20 -2.61
CA ILE A 24 -7.66 -6.37 -2.25
C ILE A 24 -7.50 -7.59 -1.34
N ALA A 25 -6.80 -8.61 -1.83
CA ALA A 25 -6.54 -9.84 -1.09
C ALA A 25 -5.54 -9.60 0.06
N GLN A 26 -5.75 -10.30 1.17
CA GLN A 26 -4.76 -10.38 2.24
C GLN A 26 -3.52 -11.18 1.79
N PRO A 27 -2.32 -10.89 2.32
CA PRO A 27 -2.04 -9.92 3.39
C PRO A 27 -1.97 -8.47 2.90
N TYR A 28 -2.65 -7.56 3.60
CA TYR A 28 -2.52 -6.12 3.43
C TYR A 28 -2.47 -5.43 4.79
N ALA A 29 -1.88 -4.24 4.85
CA ALA A 29 -1.83 -3.41 6.04
C ALA A 29 -2.17 -1.97 5.67
N VAL A 30 -2.83 -1.29 6.60
CA VAL A 30 -3.09 0.16 6.50
C VAL A 30 -2.34 0.80 7.65
N PHE A 31 -1.54 1.81 7.34
CA PHE A 31 -0.84 2.58 8.35
C PHE A 31 -1.17 4.06 8.20
N GLU A 32 -1.31 4.72 9.34
CA GLU A 32 -1.50 6.16 9.43
C GLU A 32 -0.14 6.82 9.61
N ARG A 33 0.09 7.91 8.88
CA ARG A 33 1.23 8.81 9.09
C ARG A 33 0.76 10.25 8.99
N GLU A 34 1.54 11.17 9.51
CA GLU A 34 1.33 12.58 9.23
C GLU A 34 1.96 12.97 7.88
N LEU A 35 1.20 13.66 7.04
CA LEU A 35 1.72 14.29 5.82
C LEU A 35 1.25 15.74 5.79
N ASN A 36 2.19 16.67 5.94
CA ASN A 36 1.95 18.12 5.92
C ASN A 36 0.91 18.57 6.98
N GLY A 37 1.04 18.12 8.23
CA GLY A 37 0.14 18.51 9.33
C GLY A 37 -1.26 17.87 9.27
N ARG A 38 -1.45 16.81 8.46
CA ARG A 38 -2.72 16.11 8.30
C ARG A 38 -2.52 14.59 8.30
N PRO A 39 -3.49 13.81 8.80
CA PRO A 39 -3.41 12.36 8.75
C PRO A 39 -3.46 11.86 7.30
N TRP A 40 -2.64 10.86 7.03
CA TRP A 40 -2.51 10.19 5.75
C TRP A 40 -2.46 8.69 5.96
N TYR A 41 -3.46 8.00 5.44
CA TYR A 41 -3.61 6.56 5.51
C TYR A 41 -3.07 5.93 4.23
N SER A 42 -2.00 5.15 4.36
CA SER A 42 -1.43 4.39 3.24
C SER A 42 -1.84 2.93 3.33
N LEU A 43 -2.40 2.40 2.23
CA LEU A 43 -2.67 0.98 2.05
C LEU A 43 -1.48 0.33 1.37
N VAL A 44 -0.95 -0.70 2.01
CA VAL A 44 0.08 -1.58 1.43
C VAL A 44 -0.40 -3.02 1.38
N ALA A 45 0.00 -3.75 0.34
CA ALA A 45 -0.38 -5.15 0.15
C ALA A 45 0.80 -6.03 -0.26
N GLY A 46 0.76 -7.27 0.21
CA GLY A 46 1.78 -8.28 0.04
C GLY A 46 2.98 -8.11 0.96
N ASP A 47 3.68 -9.21 1.18
CA ASP A 47 5.02 -9.27 1.76
C ASP A 47 5.93 -9.96 0.74
N TYR A 48 6.96 -9.24 0.33
CA TYR A 48 7.91 -9.67 -0.67
C TYR A 48 9.32 -9.64 -0.10
N PRO A 49 10.15 -10.68 -0.33
CA PRO A 49 11.52 -10.70 0.19
C PRO A 49 12.38 -9.58 -0.43
N ASN A 50 12.18 -9.30 -1.71
CA ASN A 50 12.96 -8.35 -2.51
C ASN A 50 12.09 -7.51 -3.45
N ARG A 51 12.72 -6.53 -4.11
CA ARG A 51 12.04 -5.61 -5.04
C ARG A 51 11.44 -6.31 -6.25
N ASP A 52 12.13 -7.31 -6.82
CA ASP A 52 11.67 -8.02 -8.02
C ASP A 52 10.43 -8.87 -7.75
N ALA A 53 10.36 -9.49 -6.57
CA ALA A 53 9.17 -10.17 -6.08
C ALA A 53 8.00 -9.18 -5.92
N ALA A 54 8.25 -7.97 -5.40
CA ALA A 54 7.23 -6.93 -5.31
C ALA A 54 6.77 -6.46 -6.70
N VAL A 55 7.69 -6.27 -7.65
CA VAL A 55 7.35 -5.89 -9.04
C VAL A 55 6.51 -6.98 -9.72
N THR A 56 6.84 -8.25 -9.49
CA THR A 56 6.06 -9.39 -9.97
C THR A 56 4.68 -9.45 -9.30
N GLY A 57 4.62 -9.20 -8.00
CA GLY A 57 3.38 -9.09 -7.23
C GLY A 57 2.46 -7.99 -7.75
N ARG A 58 3.02 -6.88 -8.24
CA ARG A 58 2.26 -5.81 -8.88
C ARG A 58 1.48 -6.29 -10.11
N ALA A 59 2.01 -7.27 -10.86
CA ALA A 59 1.31 -7.86 -12.00
C ALA A 59 0.16 -8.80 -11.59
N ARG A 60 0.15 -9.28 -10.33
CA ARG A 60 -0.94 -10.11 -9.77
C ARG A 60 -2.09 -9.29 -9.20
N LEU A 61 -1.92 -7.97 -9.12
CA LEU A 61 -2.96 -7.09 -8.62
C LEU A 61 -4.14 -7.04 -9.61
N PRO A 62 -5.36 -6.75 -9.12
CA PRO A 62 -6.53 -6.63 -9.97
C PRO A 62 -6.29 -5.62 -11.11
N ALA A 63 -6.67 -5.97 -12.33
CA ALA A 63 -6.52 -5.09 -13.50
C ALA A 63 -7.24 -3.73 -13.35
N SER A 64 -8.18 -3.64 -12.41
CA SER A 64 -8.84 -2.39 -12.01
C SER A 64 -7.92 -1.37 -11.33
N LEU A 65 -6.73 -1.79 -10.88
CA LEU A 65 -5.77 -0.90 -10.22
C LEU A 65 -4.81 -0.28 -11.25
N PRO A 66 -4.58 1.04 -11.17
CA PRO A 66 -3.56 1.68 -11.99
C PRO A 66 -2.18 1.27 -11.49
N THR A 67 -1.56 0.28 -12.15
CA THR A 67 -0.21 -0.24 -11.84
C THR A 67 0.88 0.83 -11.87
N LYS A 68 0.65 1.94 -12.57
CA LYS A 68 1.52 3.13 -12.62
C LYS A 68 1.63 3.88 -11.28
N ASP A 69 0.60 3.80 -10.44
CA ASP A 69 0.54 4.50 -9.15
C ASP A 69 0.90 3.57 -7.97
N ILE A 70 1.28 2.32 -8.28
CA ILE A 70 1.64 1.31 -7.29
C ILE A 70 3.15 1.29 -7.10
N TRP A 71 3.58 1.78 -5.94
CA TRP A 71 4.99 1.98 -5.62
C TRP A 71 5.49 0.89 -4.66
N PRO A 72 6.58 0.18 -5.01
CA PRO A 72 7.24 -0.68 -4.04
C PRO A 72 7.82 0.15 -2.89
N ARG A 73 7.58 -0.29 -1.67
CA ARG A 73 8.07 0.29 -0.42
C ARG A 73 8.80 -0.77 0.38
N THR A 74 9.80 -0.39 1.16
CA THR A 74 10.43 -1.29 2.13
C THR A 74 9.70 -1.17 3.46
N PHE A 75 9.67 -2.26 4.23
CA PHE A 75 9.16 -2.18 5.61
C PHE A 75 10.00 -1.23 6.47
N GLY A 76 11.31 -1.13 6.21
CA GLY A 76 12.18 -0.14 6.87
C GLY A 76 11.70 1.29 6.67
N SER A 77 11.34 1.69 5.44
CA SER A 77 10.80 3.03 5.18
C SER A 77 9.45 3.25 5.86
N ILE A 78 8.59 2.23 5.93
CA ILE A 78 7.31 2.34 6.64
C ILE A 78 7.54 2.52 8.15
N HIS A 79 8.50 1.78 8.72
CA HIS A 79 8.85 1.91 10.13
C HIS A 79 9.37 3.31 10.48
N GLU A 80 10.21 3.91 9.64
CA GLU A 80 10.66 5.31 9.84
C GLU A 80 9.53 6.33 9.70
N LEU A 81 8.50 6.05 8.89
CA LEU A 81 7.32 6.92 8.78
C LEU A 81 6.36 6.82 9.97
N LEU A 82 6.51 5.79 10.79
CA LEU A 82 5.68 5.50 11.96
C LEU A 82 6.33 5.92 13.28
N LYS A 83 7.59 6.36 13.25
CA LYS A 83 8.29 6.95 14.39
C LYS A 83 7.89 8.41 14.57
#